data_AF-A0A7W1G8V1-F1
#
_entry.id   AF-A0A7W1G8V1-F1
#
_cell.length_a   1.000
_cell.length_b   1.000
_cell.length_c   1.000
_cell.angle_alpha   90.00
_cell.angle_beta   90.00
_cell.angle_gamma   90.00
#
_symmetry.space_group_name_H-M   'P 1'
#
loop_
_entity.id
_entity.type
_entity.pdbx_description
1 polymer ?
#
loop_
_entity_poly.entity_id
_entity_poly.type
_entity_poly.pdbx_seq_one_letter_code
_entity_poly.pdbx_strand_id
1 'polypeptide(L)'
;MPRDIIRYPEGVAIETLVGKSSFHVYTFDQDQQKMTLSEVEKVWRTGEKEVWRLRFGGYSGVRKENYKEGELLATPEHLVMLDDGSYKPLKALRTGESLKVFKSSHSTDGYRQIGLGVGQTISEHRGLLEFALGRKSESTEVAHQLDRRRKMDGITSEEIRERYADNHQVISVEPTGITVPVYDMKVKRTHNFVANGIVVHNSGATPGEAVSWGKVDPDRLPDAVVCYVDSTIALPLITAYALARHEPREPKRLYERRGELMELLMSEYQKSKRR
;
A
#
# COMPACT_ATOMS: atom_id res chain seq x y z
N MET A 1 1.46 -16.83 -2.79
CA MET A 1 0.33 -17.77 -2.91
C MET A 1 -0.97 -16.98 -2.78
N PRO A 2 -2.06 -17.41 -3.45
CA PRO A 2 -3.38 -16.82 -3.27
C PRO A 2 -3.79 -16.85 -1.80
N ARG A 3 -4.63 -15.90 -1.38
CA ARG A 3 -5.18 -15.86 -0.03
C ARG A 3 -5.96 -17.14 0.25
N ASP A 4 -5.64 -17.84 1.33
CA ASP A 4 -6.43 -18.97 1.79
C ASP A 4 -7.72 -18.45 2.42
N ILE A 5 -8.82 -18.48 1.65
CA ILE A 5 -10.11 -17.93 2.07
C ILE A 5 -10.71 -18.72 3.25
N ILE A 6 -10.35 -20.00 3.44
CA ILE A 6 -10.81 -20.76 4.63
C ILE A 6 -10.10 -20.25 5.87
N ARG A 7 -8.78 -20.05 5.77
CA ARG A 7 -7.97 -19.63 6.93
C ARG A 7 -8.11 -18.13 7.22
N TYR A 8 -8.37 -17.33 6.19
CA TYR A 8 -8.37 -15.87 6.24
C TYR A 8 -9.57 -15.30 5.46
N PRO A 9 -10.81 -15.52 5.93
CA PRO A 9 -12.03 -15.08 5.24
C PRO A 9 -12.16 -13.56 5.18
N GLU A 10 -11.60 -12.82 6.13
CA GLU A 10 -11.65 -11.34 6.19
C GLU A 10 -10.34 -10.65 5.77
N GLY A 11 -9.20 -11.28 6.04
CA GLY A 11 -7.89 -10.78 5.62
C GLY A 11 -6.78 -11.51 6.35
N VAL A 12 -5.55 -11.26 5.91
CA VAL A 12 -4.38 -11.61 6.72
C VAL A 12 -3.97 -10.33 7.44
N ALA A 13 -3.95 -10.35 8.77
CA ALA A 13 -3.51 -9.21 9.56
C ALA A 13 -2.03 -8.92 9.26
N ILE A 14 -1.71 -7.64 9.00
CA ILE A 14 -0.37 -7.21 8.59
C ILE A 14 0.72 -7.56 9.62
N GLU A 15 0.37 -7.58 10.91
CA GLU A 15 1.24 -8.03 12.00
C GLU A 15 1.79 -9.45 11.76
N THR A 16 0.96 -10.37 11.26
CA THR A 16 1.35 -11.76 10.98
C THR A 16 2.27 -11.90 9.76
N LEU A 17 2.46 -10.80 9.01
CA LEU A 17 3.32 -10.73 7.84
C LEU A 17 4.70 -10.14 8.15
N VAL A 18 4.93 -9.64 9.37
CA VAL A 18 6.23 -9.10 9.79
C VAL A 18 7.32 -10.17 9.65
N GLY A 19 8.42 -9.81 9.01
CA GLY A 19 9.54 -10.72 8.74
C GLY A 19 9.31 -11.69 7.57
N LYS A 20 8.12 -11.71 6.95
CA LYS A 20 7.87 -12.44 5.70
C LYS A 20 8.23 -11.56 4.50
N SER A 21 8.69 -12.19 3.44
CA SER A 21 9.01 -11.55 2.15
C SER A 21 8.56 -12.44 0.99
N SER A 22 8.63 -11.93 -0.24
CA SER A 22 8.40 -12.70 -1.48
C SER A 22 6.99 -13.29 -1.62
N PHE A 23 6.00 -12.59 -1.06
CA PHE A 23 4.59 -12.83 -1.34
C PHE A 23 4.00 -11.65 -2.12
N HIS A 24 2.81 -11.83 -2.68
CA HIS A 24 2.16 -10.84 -3.53
C HIS A 24 0.93 -10.26 -2.82
N VAL A 25 0.69 -8.97 -3.04
CA VAL A 25 -0.50 -8.25 -2.57
C VAL A 25 -1.20 -7.59 -3.76
N TYR A 26 -2.51 -7.34 -3.62
CA TYR A 26 -3.24 -6.53 -4.58
C TYR A 26 -2.83 -5.08 -4.44
N THR A 27 -2.59 -4.45 -5.59
CA THR A 27 -2.20 -3.05 -5.72
C THR A 27 -2.94 -2.42 -6.89
N PHE A 28 -2.97 -1.10 -6.95
CA PHE A 28 -3.52 -0.35 -8.07
C PHE A 28 -2.37 0.23 -8.91
N ASP A 29 -2.33 -0.15 -10.19
CA ASP A 29 -1.43 0.43 -11.19
C ASP A 29 -2.10 1.69 -11.75
N GLN A 30 -1.56 2.86 -11.39
CA GLN A 30 -2.11 4.16 -11.80
C GLN A 30 -1.93 4.43 -13.30
N ASP A 31 -0.86 3.91 -13.91
CA ASP A 31 -0.60 4.11 -15.35
C ASP A 31 -1.61 3.33 -16.18
N GLN A 32 -1.90 2.09 -15.77
CA GLN A 32 -2.85 1.21 -16.45
C GLN A 32 -4.29 1.34 -15.93
N GLN A 33 -4.52 2.19 -14.92
CA GLN A 33 -5.79 2.38 -14.23
C GLN A 33 -6.45 1.05 -13.83
N LYS A 34 -5.65 0.09 -13.34
CA LYS A 34 -6.14 -1.25 -13.03
C LYS A 34 -5.54 -1.88 -11.79
N MET A 35 -6.31 -2.75 -11.13
CA MET A 35 -5.81 -3.61 -10.07
C MET A 35 -4.84 -4.65 -10.64
N THR A 36 -3.74 -4.87 -9.94
CA THR A 36 -2.69 -5.83 -10.28
C THR A 36 -2.14 -6.49 -9.03
N LEU A 37 -1.23 -7.46 -9.20
CA LEU A 37 -0.46 -8.05 -8.12
C LEU A 37 0.95 -7.49 -8.13
N SER A 38 1.50 -7.23 -6.95
CA SER A 38 2.88 -6.78 -6.81
C SER A 38 3.55 -7.48 -5.64
N GLU A 39 4.84 -7.76 -5.80
CA GLU A 39 5.64 -8.45 -4.80
C GLU A 39 5.93 -7.50 -3.62
N VAL A 40 5.78 -8.03 -2.40
CA VAL A 40 6.17 -7.36 -1.17
C VAL A 40 7.67 -7.60 -0.92
N GLU A 41 8.43 -6.51 -0.84
CA GLU A 41 9.85 -6.54 -0.51
C GLU A 41 10.08 -6.80 0.98
N LYS A 42 9.32 -6.10 1.83
CA LYS A 42 9.52 -6.09 3.27
C LYS A 42 8.26 -5.70 4.00
N VAL A 43 8.02 -6.30 5.16
CA VAL A 43 7.02 -5.87 6.16
C VAL A 43 7.74 -5.64 7.48
N TRP A 44 7.46 -4.54 8.16
CA TRP A 44 8.07 -4.21 9.44
C TRP A 44 7.09 -3.51 10.39
N ARG A 45 7.41 -3.56 11.69
CA ARG A 45 6.75 -2.75 12.71
C ARG A 45 7.38 -1.35 12.69
N THR A 46 6.56 -0.32 12.57
CA THR A 46 7.00 1.08 12.53
C THR A 46 7.14 1.65 13.95
N GLY A 47 6.41 1.11 14.93
CA GLY A 47 6.49 1.50 16.34
C GLY A 47 5.12 1.54 17.01
N GLU A 48 5.07 2.06 18.23
CA GLU A 48 3.83 2.45 18.89
C GLU A 48 3.43 3.85 18.39
N LYS A 49 2.24 3.98 17.78
CA LYS A 49 1.74 5.28 17.31
C LYS A 49 0.26 5.44 17.65
N GLU A 50 -0.16 6.68 17.84
CA GLU A 50 -1.58 7.02 17.90
C GLU A 50 -2.23 6.71 16.54
N VAL A 51 -3.40 6.06 16.60
CA VAL A 51 -4.17 5.71 15.40
C VAL A 51 -5.49 6.47 15.36
N TRP A 52 -5.93 6.76 14.15
CA TRP A 52 -7.24 7.32 13.86
C TRP A 52 -8.10 6.25 13.21
N ARG A 53 -9.41 6.33 13.45
CA ARG A 53 -10.39 5.42 12.84
C ARG A 53 -11.01 6.12 11.64
N LEU A 54 -10.82 5.51 10.47
CA LEU A 54 -11.55 5.82 9.26
C LEU A 54 -12.68 4.80 9.10
N ARG A 55 -13.93 5.27 9.11
CA ARG A 55 -15.09 4.49 8.70
C ARG A 55 -15.49 4.88 7.29
N PHE A 56 -15.75 3.89 6.45
CA PHE A 56 -16.19 4.11 5.08
C PHE A 56 -17.30 3.13 4.73
N GLY A 57 -18.18 3.50 3.81
CA GLY A 57 -19.29 2.64 3.44
C GLY A 57 -19.89 3.00 2.11
N GLY A 58 -20.65 2.08 1.56
CA GLY A 58 -21.26 2.27 0.26
C GLY A 58 -22.40 1.31 0.01
N TYR A 59 -23.21 1.65 -0.98
CA TYR A 59 -24.30 0.79 -1.42
C TYR A 59 -23.80 -0.24 -2.44
N SER A 60 -24.40 -1.42 -2.34
CA SER A 60 -24.19 -2.58 -3.20
C SER A 60 -25.49 -3.07 -3.80
N GLY A 61 -25.38 -3.80 -4.91
CA GLY A 61 -26.52 -4.37 -5.63
C GLY A 61 -27.10 -3.42 -6.68
N VAL A 62 -27.80 -4.01 -7.66
CA VAL A 62 -28.34 -3.29 -8.83
C VAL A 62 -29.31 -2.17 -8.43
N ARG A 63 -30.00 -2.34 -7.30
CA ARG A 63 -30.94 -1.36 -6.73
C ARG A 63 -30.35 -0.52 -5.59
N LYS A 64 -29.05 -0.65 -5.29
CA LYS A 64 -28.39 -0.01 -4.13
C LYS A 64 -29.10 -0.29 -2.80
N GLU A 65 -29.60 -1.51 -2.62
CA GLU A 65 -30.41 -1.89 -1.46
C GLU A 65 -29.58 -2.33 -0.24
N ASN A 66 -28.31 -2.70 -0.46
CA ASN A 66 -27.44 -3.27 0.56
C ASN A 66 -26.29 -2.31 0.91
N TYR A 67 -26.36 -1.67 2.08
CA TYR A 67 -25.28 -0.80 2.57
C TYR A 67 -24.22 -1.62 3.32
N LYS A 68 -22.95 -1.41 2.97
CA LYS A 68 -21.82 -2.04 3.64
C LYS A 68 -20.84 -1.02 4.15
N GLU A 69 -20.30 -1.31 5.32
CA GLU A 69 -19.27 -0.51 5.96
C GLU A 69 -17.98 -1.31 6.10
N GLY A 70 -16.87 -0.59 6.04
CA GLY A 70 -15.56 -1.05 6.43
C GLY A 70 -14.91 -0.02 7.35
N GLU A 71 -13.86 -0.47 8.02
CA GLU A 71 -13.04 0.40 8.86
C GLU A 71 -11.56 0.17 8.61
N LEU A 72 -10.79 1.23 8.83
CA LEU A 72 -9.33 1.20 8.82
C LEU A 72 -8.81 1.96 10.05
N LEU A 73 -7.95 1.31 10.82
CA LEU A 73 -7.13 1.95 11.85
C LEU A 73 -5.75 2.21 11.27
N ALA A 74 -5.36 3.47 11.14
CA ALA A 74 -4.04 3.85 10.66
C ALA A 74 -3.59 5.17 11.29
N THR A 75 -2.32 5.50 11.13
CA THR A 75 -1.77 6.77 11.61
C THR A 75 -2.43 7.93 10.86
N PRO A 76 -2.59 9.11 11.48
CA PRO A 76 -3.28 10.25 10.88
C PRO A 76 -2.65 10.74 9.55
N GLU A 77 -1.35 10.57 9.38
CA GLU A 77 -0.63 10.93 8.13
C GLU A 77 -0.68 9.86 7.04
N HIS A 78 -1.25 8.69 7.32
CA HIS A 78 -1.27 7.58 6.36
C HIS A 78 -2.08 7.96 5.14
N LEU A 79 -1.50 7.84 3.95
CA LEU A 79 -2.13 8.26 2.71
C LEU A 79 -3.12 7.20 2.21
N VAL A 80 -4.36 7.62 1.99
CA VAL A 80 -5.43 6.81 1.40
C VAL A 80 -5.72 7.33 0.00
N MET A 81 -5.88 6.42 -0.96
CA MET A 81 -6.19 6.80 -2.34
C MET A 81 -7.68 7.10 -2.50
N LEU A 82 -7.99 8.24 -3.13
CA LEU A 82 -9.34 8.61 -3.55
C LEU A 82 -9.68 7.94 -4.89
N ASP A 83 -10.96 7.88 -5.25
CA ASP A 83 -11.41 7.21 -6.48
C ASP A 83 -10.78 7.80 -7.76
N ASP A 84 -10.49 9.11 -7.73
CA ASP A 84 -9.79 9.85 -8.80
C ASP A 84 -8.28 9.50 -8.92
N GLY A 85 -7.76 8.67 -8.01
CA GLY A 85 -6.36 8.24 -7.97
C GLY A 85 -5.43 9.15 -7.17
N SER A 86 -5.91 10.31 -6.69
CA SER A 86 -5.13 11.18 -5.80
C SER A 86 -5.01 10.58 -4.40
N TYR A 87 -4.01 11.04 -3.63
CA TYR A 87 -3.80 10.60 -2.26
C TYR A 87 -4.12 11.72 -1.28
N LYS A 88 -4.72 11.35 -0.15
CA LYS A 88 -4.96 12.26 0.96
C LYS A 88 -4.57 11.61 2.29
N PRO A 89 -3.93 12.34 3.22
CA PRO A 89 -3.71 11.85 4.57
C PRO A 89 -5.03 11.48 5.24
N LEU A 90 -5.04 10.41 6.03
CA LEU A 90 -6.24 9.91 6.70
C LEU A 90 -6.95 11.03 7.47
N LYS A 91 -6.22 11.83 8.26
CA LYS A 91 -6.78 12.94 9.04
C LYS A 91 -7.45 14.05 8.20
N ALA A 92 -7.08 14.15 6.93
CA ALA A 92 -7.56 15.21 6.04
C ALA A 92 -8.79 14.77 5.21
N LEU A 93 -9.12 13.47 5.21
CA LEU A 93 -10.30 12.93 4.56
C LEU A 93 -11.58 13.55 5.16
N ARG A 94 -12.55 13.82 4.30
CA ARG A 94 -13.85 14.41 4.69
C ARG A 94 -14.98 13.45 4.38
N THR A 95 -16.03 13.50 5.21
CA THR A 95 -17.26 12.73 4.97
C THR A 95 -17.80 12.97 3.56
N GLY A 96 -18.18 11.89 2.88
CA GLY A 96 -18.68 11.88 1.51
C GLY A 96 -17.61 11.74 0.42
N GLU A 97 -16.32 11.85 0.74
CA GLU A 97 -15.25 11.61 -0.24
C GLU A 97 -15.20 10.13 -0.67
N SER A 98 -15.09 9.89 -1.98
CA SER A 98 -15.04 8.54 -2.54
C SER A 98 -13.61 7.99 -2.50
N LEU A 99 -13.45 6.80 -1.94
CA LEU A 99 -12.17 6.11 -1.82
C LEU A 99 -11.94 5.14 -2.98
N LYS A 100 -10.67 4.87 -3.29
CA LYS A 100 -10.32 3.81 -4.23
C LYS A 100 -10.53 2.45 -3.58
N VAL A 101 -11.47 1.69 -4.11
CA VAL A 101 -11.89 0.40 -3.54
C VAL A 101 -11.38 -0.78 -4.35
N PHE A 102 -10.99 -1.84 -3.65
CA PHE A 102 -10.77 -3.14 -4.24
C PHE A 102 -12.11 -3.86 -4.41
N LYS A 103 -12.66 -3.75 -5.63
CA LYS A 103 -13.91 -4.40 -5.98
C LYS A 103 -13.68 -5.91 -6.05
N SER A 104 -14.39 -6.67 -5.23
CA SER A 104 -14.47 -8.12 -5.37
C SER A 104 -15.91 -8.57 -5.23
N SER A 105 -16.27 -9.69 -5.84
CA SER A 105 -17.59 -10.31 -5.75
C SER A 105 -17.47 -11.82 -5.81
N HIS A 106 -18.58 -12.55 -5.80
CA HIS A 106 -18.59 -14.00 -6.08
C HIS A 106 -19.45 -14.24 -7.32
N SER A 107 -19.08 -15.23 -8.13
CA SER A 107 -19.91 -15.72 -9.23
C SER A 107 -21.01 -16.63 -8.69
N THR A 108 -22.01 -16.91 -9.52
CA THR A 108 -23.09 -17.87 -9.23
C THR A 108 -22.57 -19.25 -8.81
N ASP A 109 -21.41 -19.64 -9.33
CA ASP A 109 -20.74 -20.91 -9.01
C ASP A 109 -19.87 -20.84 -7.74
N GLY A 110 -19.90 -19.73 -7.00
CA GLY A 110 -19.13 -19.51 -5.78
C GLY A 110 -17.68 -19.04 -6.00
N TYR A 111 -17.25 -18.79 -7.24
CA TYR A 111 -15.89 -18.32 -7.50
C TYR A 111 -15.74 -16.84 -7.16
N ARG A 112 -14.72 -16.48 -6.39
CA ARG A 112 -14.38 -15.08 -6.16
C ARG A 112 -13.99 -14.39 -7.46
N GLN A 113 -14.57 -13.23 -7.69
CA GLN A 113 -14.36 -12.32 -8.81
C GLN A 113 -13.67 -11.07 -8.30
N ILE A 114 -12.77 -10.49 -9.08
CA ILE A 114 -12.07 -9.24 -8.76
C ILE A 114 -12.28 -8.24 -9.90
N GLY A 115 -12.58 -7.00 -9.54
CA GLY A 115 -12.64 -5.88 -10.46
C GLY A 115 -11.23 -5.42 -10.78
N LEU A 116 -10.86 -5.48 -12.05
CA LEU A 116 -9.57 -4.98 -12.53
C LEU A 116 -9.65 -3.48 -12.81
N GLY A 117 -10.80 -2.96 -13.25
CA GLY A 117 -10.97 -1.56 -13.62
C GLY A 117 -12.41 -1.27 -14.01
N VAL A 118 -12.65 -0.18 -14.73
CA VAL A 118 -14.00 0.20 -15.18
C VAL A 118 -14.58 -0.90 -16.09
N GLY A 119 -15.62 -1.58 -15.60
CA GLY A 119 -16.36 -2.61 -16.35
C GLY A 119 -15.61 -3.93 -16.57
N GLN A 120 -14.41 -4.11 -16.01
CA GLN A 120 -13.62 -5.33 -16.19
C GLN A 120 -13.56 -6.13 -14.89
N THR A 121 -14.10 -7.34 -14.93
CA THR A 121 -14.10 -8.30 -13.82
C THR A 121 -13.53 -9.63 -14.30
N ILE A 122 -12.70 -10.26 -13.48
CA ILE A 122 -12.14 -11.59 -13.75
C ILE A 122 -12.26 -12.47 -12.51
N SER A 123 -12.38 -13.79 -12.70
CA SER A 123 -12.26 -14.74 -11.59
C SER A 123 -10.87 -14.61 -10.95
N GLU A 124 -10.81 -14.51 -9.63
CA GLU A 124 -9.57 -14.30 -8.87
C GLU A 124 -8.52 -15.36 -9.23
N HIS A 125 -8.92 -16.63 -9.28
CA HIS A 125 -8.03 -17.75 -9.67
C HIS A 125 -7.47 -17.60 -11.10
N ARG A 126 -8.26 -17.04 -12.03
CA ARG A 126 -7.84 -16.82 -13.41
C ARG A 126 -6.91 -15.63 -13.51
N GLY A 127 -7.21 -14.53 -12.80
CA GLY A 127 -6.31 -13.38 -12.71
C GLY A 127 -4.95 -13.75 -12.08
N LEU A 128 -4.96 -14.62 -11.08
CA LEU A 128 -3.74 -15.17 -10.46
C LEU A 128 -2.94 -16.03 -11.45
N LEU A 129 -3.62 -16.87 -12.25
CA LEU A 129 -2.98 -17.67 -13.29
C LEU A 129 -2.36 -16.77 -14.38
N GLU A 130 -3.10 -15.79 -14.88
CA GLU A 130 -2.61 -14.84 -15.89
C GLU A 130 -1.40 -14.04 -15.38
N PHE A 131 -1.42 -13.64 -14.11
CA PHE A 131 -0.28 -13.00 -13.47
C PHE A 131 0.94 -13.94 -13.41
N ALA A 132 0.74 -15.19 -12.97
CA ALA A 132 1.83 -16.17 -12.87
C ALA A 132 2.42 -16.54 -14.23
N LEU A 133 1.60 -16.57 -15.28
CA LEU A 133 2.03 -16.86 -16.65
C LEU A 133 2.65 -15.64 -17.37
N GLY A 134 2.39 -14.42 -16.90
CA GLY A 134 2.79 -13.19 -17.58
C GLY A 134 2.09 -12.96 -18.93
N ARG A 135 1.03 -13.74 -19.22
CA ARG A 135 0.22 -13.65 -20.44
C ARG A 135 -1.24 -13.99 -20.13
N LYS A 136 -2.14 -13.64 -21.05
CA LYS A 136 -3.54 -14.07 -20.95
C LYS A 136 -3.64 -15.59 -21.03
N SER A 137 -4.57 -16.17 -20.27
CA SER A 137 -4.80 -17.61 -20.28
C SER A 137 -5.65 -17.99 -21.48
N GLU A 138 -5.31 -19.08 -22.16
CA GLU A 138 -6.11 -19.59 -23.27
C GLU A 138 -7.41 -20.24 -22.77
N SER A 139 -8.41 -20.38 -23.63
CA SER A 139 -9.70 -21.02 -23.29
C SER A 139 -9.55 -22.49 -22.88
N THR A 140 -8.45 -23.12 -23.30
CA THR A 140 -8.08 -24.52 -23.01
C THR A 140 -7.29 -24.67 -21.70
N GLU A 141 -6.80 -23.58 -21.11
CA GLU A 141 -6.03 -23.61 -19.86
C GLU A 141 -6.98 -23.68 -18.67
N VAL A 142 -7.14 -24.89 -18.15
CA VAL A 142 -8.03 -25.18 -17.03
C VAL A 142 -7.30 -24.92 -15.71
N ALA A 143 -7.54 -23.75 -15.11
CA ALA A 143 -7.09 -23.42 -13.74
C ALA A 143 -7.88 -24.16 -12.63
N HIS A 144 -8.71 -25.16 -12.97
CA HIS A 144 -9.70 -25.76 -12.06
C HIS A 144 -9.16 -26.85 -11.11
N GLN A 145 -7.88 -27.24 -11.18
CA GLN A 145 -7.42 -28.47 -10.50
C GLN A 145 -7.44 -28.38 -8.96
N LEU A 146 -7.51 -27.18 -8.37
CA LEU A 146 -7.69 -26.98 -6.92
C LEU A 146 -9.15 -26.81 -6.48
N ASP A 147 -10.09 -26.54 -7.40
CA ASP A 147 -11.44 -26.07 -7.07
C ASP A 147 -12.56 -27.10 -7.29
N ARG A 148 -12.29 -28.27 -7.89
CA ARG A 148 -13.29 -29.33 -8.05
C ARG A 148 -13.87 -29.86 -6.72
N ARG A 149 -13.27 -29.52 -5.56
CA ARG A 149 -13.78 -29.87 -4.22
C ARG A 149 -14.62 -28.79 -3.56
N ARG A 150 -14.91 -27.66 -4.22
CA ARG A 150 -15.73 -26.58 -3.67
C ARG A 150 -16.77 -26.07 -4.66
N LYS A 151 -17.62 -26.97 -5.18
CA LYS A 151 -19.00 -26.51 -5.35
C LYS A 151 -19.52 -26.22 -3.95
N MET A 152 -19.71 -24.95 -3.60
CA MET A 152 -20.56 -24.61 -2.47
C MET A 152 -21.99 -24.93 -2.92
N ASP A 153 -22.37 -26.20 -2.81
CA ASP A 153 -23.76 -26.61 -3.00
C ASP A 153 -24.61 -25.81 -2.01
N GLY A 154 -25.50 -24.96 -2.51
CA GLY A 154 -26.53 -24.30 -1.70
C GLY A 154 -26.44 -22.78 -1.52
N ILE A 155 -25.53 -22.06 -2.19
CA ILE A 155 -25.65 -20.59 -2.24
C ILE A 155 -26.49 -20.19 -3.46
N THR A 156 -27.62 -19.53 -3.21
CA THR A 156 -28.52 -19.03 -4.25
C THR A 156 -27.93 -17.81 -4.98
N SER A 157 -28.32 -17.60 -6.24
CA SER A 157 -27.94 -16.42 -7.05
C SER A 157 -28.29 -15.09 -6.37
N GLU A 158 -29.22 -15.10 -5.42
CA GLU A 158 -29.66 -13.96 -4.59
C GLU A 158 -28.67 -13.67 -3.44
N GLU A 159 -28.18 -14.68 -2.73
CA GLU A 159 -27.14 -14.55 -1.67
C GLU A 159 -25.74 -14.16 -2.23
N ILE A 160 -25.50 -14.42 -3.52
CA ILE A 160 -24.25 -14.08 -4.23
C ILE A 160 -24.23 -12.60 -4.64
N ARG A 161 -25.39 -12.01 -4.92
CA ARG A 161 -25.58 -10.59 -5.26
C ARG A 161 -25.46 -9.64 -4.07
N GLU A 162 -25.41 -10.18 -2.86
CA GLU A 162 -25.63 -9.44 -1.62
C GLU A 162 -24.38 -8.75 -1.04
N ARG A 163 -23.20 -8.87 -1.68
CA ARG A 163 -21.95 -8.72 -0.92
C ARG A 163 -21.02 -7.53 -1.11
N TYR A 164 -21.08 -6.60 -2.09
CA TYR A 164 -20.04 -5.56 -2.13
C TYR A 164 -20.43 -4.23 -2.77
N ALA A 165 -20.04 -3.14 -2.11
CA ALA A 165 -20.37 -1.78 -2.50
C ALA A 165 -19.53 -1.29 -3.68
N ASP A 166 -20.18 -0.62 -4.63
CA ASP A 166 -19.53 -0.21 -5.87
C ASP A 166 -18.58 0.98 -5.69
N ASN A 167 -18.77 1.77 -4.63
CA ASN A 167 -17.91 2.88 -4.19
C ASN A 167 -18.05 3.04 -2.67
N HIS A 168 -16.94 3.05 -1.92
CA HIS A 168 -16.96 3.37 -0.49
C HIS A 168 -16.72 4.86 -0.31
N GLN A 169 -17.65 5.54 0.34
CA GLN A 169 -17.53 6.92 0.77
C GLN A 169 -17.06 6.98 2.22
N VAL A 170 -16.27 7.99 2.56
CA VAL A 170 -15.91 8.28 3.95
C VAL A 170 -17.18 8.59 4.75
N ILE A 171 -17.40 7.84 5.82
CA ILE A 171 -18.49 8.07 6.78
C ILE A 171 -17.98 9.02 7.87
N SER A 172 -16.89 8.64 8.53
CA SER A 172 -16.26 9.45 9.57
C SER A 172 -14.76 9.17 9.70
N VAL A 173 -14.07 10.15 10.27
CA VAL A 173 -12.64 10.12 10.57
C VAL A 173 -12.45 10.71 11.96
N GLU A 174 -12.01 9.90 12.91
CA GLU A 174 -11.98 10.27 14.33
C GLU A 174 -10.68 9.82 15.01
N PRO A 175 -10.08 10.65 15.88
CA PRO A 175 -9.00 10.22 16.75
C PRO A 175 -9.52 9.15 17.71
N THR A 176 -8.77 8.06 17.88
CA THR A 176 -9.20 6.98 18.78
C THR A 176 -8.74 7.19 20.22
N GLY A 177 -7.73 8.05 20.43
CA GLY A 177 -7.07 8.22 21.72
C GLY A 177 -6.25 7.01 22.18
N ILE A 178 -6.09 5.98 21.34
CA ILE A 178 -5.28 4.79 21.65
C ILE A 178 -3.99 4.79 20.84
N THR A 179 -2.94 4.31 21.49
CA THR A 179 -1.63 4.04 20.88
C THR A 179 -1.49 2.54 20.74
N VAL A 180 -1.18 2.07 19.53
CA VAL A 180 -1.02 0.64 19.22
C VAL A 180 0.21 0.41 18.35
N PRO A 181 0.71 -0.84 18.30
CA PRO A 181 1.71 -1.24 17.31
C PRO A 181 1.19 -1.00 15.90
N VAL A 182 1.89 -0.16 15.14
CA VAL A 182 1.61 0.08 13.72
C VAL A 182 2.64 -0.62 12.85
N TYR A 183 2.18 -1.07 11.69
CA TYR A 183 2.95 -1.86 10.74
C TYR A 183 2.86 -1.26 9.35
N ASP A 184 3.90 -1.49 8.55
CA ASP A 184 3.94 -1.05 7.17
C ASP A 184 4.61 -2.11 6.28
N MET A 185 4.36 -2.00 4.97
CA MET A 185 4.97 -2.84 3.96
C MET A 185 5.47 -2.05 2.77
N LYS A 186 6.61 -2.48 2.23
CA LYS A 186 7.17 -1.96 0.98
C LYS A 186 6.81 -2.91 -0.14
N VAL A 187 6.10 -2.38 -1.14
CA VAL A 187 5.66 -3.12 -2.32
C VAL A 187 6.44 -2.66 -3.54
N LYS A 188 6.88 -3.60 -4.37
CA LYS A 188 7.59 -3.30 -5.63
C LYS A 188 6.66 -2.60 -6.60
N ARG A 189 7.23 -1.69 -7.40
CA ARG A 189 6.62 -1.03 -8.56
C ARG A 189 5.50 -0.02 -8.25
N THR A 190 4.42 -0.43 -7.58
CA THR A 190 3.21 0.41 -7.45
C THR A 190 3.16 1.24 -6.17
N HIS A 191 3.96 0.89 -5.16
CA HIS A 191 4.04 1.66 -3.90
C HIS A 191 2.70 1.86 -3.18
N ASN A 192 1.75 0.94 -3.39
CA ASN A 192 0.48 0.92 -2.70
C ASN A 192 0.02 -0.53 -2.51
N PHE A 193 -0.96 -0.74 -1.64
CA PHE A 193 -1.58 -2.05 -1.43
C PHE A 193 -3.01 -1.92 -0.94
N VAL A 194 -3.77 -2.99 -1.07
CA VAL A 194 -5.14 -3.06 -0.56
C VAL A 194 -5.14 -3.45 0.92
N ALA A 195 -5.73 -2.61 1.77
CA ALA A 195 -5.98 -2.86 3.18
C ALA A 195 -7.48 -2.69 3.47
N ASN A 196 -8.11 -3.70 4.08
CA ASN A 196 -9.54 -3.71 4.39
C ASN A 196 -10.47 -3.28 3.23
N GLY A 197 -10.07 -3.59 1.99
CA GLY A 197 -10.87 -3.31 0.79
C GLY A 197 -10.69 -1.91 0.18
N ILE A 198 -9.79 -1.08 0.72
CA ILE A 198 -9.39 0.21 0.14
C ILE A 198 -7.90 0.21 -0.23
N VAL A 199 -7.50 1.08 -1.16
CA VAL A 199 -6.09 1.23 -1.55
C VAL A 199 -5.41 2.25 -0.65
N VAL A 200 -4.32 1.83 -0.03
CA VAL A 200 -3.48 2.66 0.83
C VAL A 200 -2.05 2.72 0.30
N HIS A 201 -1.38 3.84 0.51
CA HIS A 201 0.01 4.02 0.08
C HIS A 201 0.95 3.20 0.97
N ASN A 202 2.08 2.72 0.42
CA ASN A 202 3.15 2.20 1.27
C ASN A 202 3.70 3.35 2.11
N SER A 203 3.82 3.23 3.43
CA SER A 203 4.34 4.30 4.29
C SER A 203 5.88 4.44 4.20
N GLY A 204 6.39 4.28 2.97
CA GLY A 204 7.78 4.47 2.58
C GLY A 204 8.02 5.87 2.05
N ALA A 205 8.18 6.83 2.96
CA ALA A 205 8.70 8.18 2.73
C ALA A 205 7.67 9.28 2.41
N THR A 206 6.60 9.36 3.19
CA THR A 206 6.01 10.69 3.41
C THR A 206 7.05 11.60 4.08
N PRO A 207 7.06 12.93 3.84
CA PRO A 207 7.98 13.85 4.52
C PRO A 207 7.92 13.70 6.05
N GLY A 208 6.72 13.48 6.61
CA GLY A 208 6.52 13.21 8.04
C GLY A 208 7.20 11.94 8.54
N GLU A 209 7.28 10.88 7.72
CA GLU A 209 8.05 9.69 8.05
C GLU A 209 9.55 9.92 7.93
N ALA A 210 10.00 10.72 6.96
CA ALA A 210 11.39 11.09 6.82
C ALA A 210 11.89 11.89 8.03
N VAL A 211 11.03 12.68 8.69
CA VAL A 211 11.30 13.30 10.00
C VAL A 211 11.46 12.26 11.10
N SER A 212 10.58 11.26 11.15
CA SER A 212 10.68 10.19 12.16
C SER A 212 11.98 9.36 12.04
N TRP A 213 12.64 9.38 10.88
CA TRP A 213 13.94 8.76 10.63
C TRP A 213 15.13 9.73 10.77
N GLY A 214 14.90 11.00 11.15
CA GLY A 214 15.94 12.02 11.27
C GLY A 214 16.58 12.45 9.95
N LYS A 215 15.94 12.16 8.80
CA LYS A 215 16.42 12.55 7.47
C LYS A 215 15.96 13.94 7.04
N VAL A 216 14.84 14.40 7.61
CA VAL A 216 14.24 15.70 7.35
C VAL A 216 14.09 16.42 8.69
N ASP A 217 14.37 17.72 8.67
CA ASP A 217 14.20 18.59 9.81
C ASP A 217 12.68 18.82 10.06
N PRO A 218 12.14 18.47 11.25
CA PRO A 218 10.74 18.66 11.58
C PRO A 218 10.25 20.10 11.36
N ASP A 219 11.09 21.09 11.66
CA ASP A 219 10.73 22.50 11.60
C ASP A 219 10.61 23.02 10.16
N ARG A 220 11.15 22.27 9.20
CA ARG A 220 11.11 22.60 7.77
C ARG A 220 10.05 21.82 6.99
N LEU A 221 9.31 20.92 7.65
CA LEU A 221 8.25 20.15 7.02
C LEU A 221 7.09 21.01 6.45
N PRO A 222 6.63 22.07 7.15
CA PRO A 222 5.55 22.92 6.63
C PRO A 222 5.89 23.63 5.31
N ASP A 223 7.18 23.87 5.07
CA ASP A 223 7.69 24.53 3.86
C ASP A 223 8.11 23.52 2.77
N ALA A 224 7.98 22.22 3.03
CA ALA A 224 8.43 21.18 2.11
C ALA A 224 7.44 20.98 0.97
N VAL A 225 7.93 21.08 -0.27
CA VAL A 225 7.17 20.74 -1.48
C VAL A 225 7.53 19.32 -1.92
N VAL A 226 6.52 18.45 -2.02
CA VAL A 226 6.68 17.11 -2.60
C VAL A 226 6.32 17.18 -4.08
N CYS A 227 7.29 16.88 -4.94
CA CYS A 227 7.12 16.92 -6.39
C CYS A 227 7.40 15.54 -7.00
N TYR A 228 6.45 15.06 -7.81
CA TYR A 228 6.61 13.86 -8.64
C TYR A 228 7.18 14.29 -9.99
N VAL A 229 8.50 14.25 -10.12
CA VAL A 229 9.23 14.72 -11.31
C VAL A 229 10.38 13.77 -11.62
N ASP A 230 10.68 13.59 -12.90
CA ASP A 230 11.79 12.75 -13.35
C ASP A 230 13.15 13.33 -12.92
N SER A 231 14.08 12.45 -12.58
CA SER A 231 15.43 12.83 -12.13
C SER A 231 16.20 13.67 -13.15
N THR A 232 15.95 13.49 -14.45
CA THR A 232 16.58 14.25 -15.53
C THR A 232 16.16 15.73 -15.53
N ILE A 233 15.03 16.06 -14.91
CA ILE A 233 14.56 17.44 -14.72
C ILE A 233 14.95 17.94 -13.33
N ALA A 234 14.70 17.13 -12.29
CA ALA A 234 14.90 17.53 -10.90
C ALA A 234 16.37 17.79 -10.56
N LEU A 235 17.28 16.89 -10.97
CA LEU A 235 18.69 16.97 -10.59
C LEU A 235 19.39 18.21 -11.17
N PRO A 236 19.24 18.56 -12.48
CA PRO A 236 19.82 19.79 -13.00
C PRO A 236 19.28 21.06 -12.34
N LEU A 237 17.98 21.13 -12.06
CA LEU A 237 17.36 22.28 -11.39
C LEU A 237 17.89 22.48 -9.97
N ILE A 238 17.91 21.41 -9.17
CA ILE A 238 18.44 21.46 -7.79
C ILE A 238 19.93 21.80 -7.82
N THR A 239 20.69 21.24 -8.76
CA THR A 239 22.13 21.52 -8.91
C THR A 239 22.37 22.99 -9.28
N ALA A 240 21.64 23.51 -10.27
CA ALA A 240 21.74 24.92 -10.68
C ALA A 240 21.39 25.85 -9.51
N TYR A 241 20.33 25.55 -8.77
CA TYR A 241 19.94 26.31 -7.58
C TYR A 241 21.03 26.28 -6.49
N ALA A 242 21.57 25.10 -6.17
CA ALA A 242 22.61 24.95 -5.16
C ALA A 242 23.89 25.71 -5.53
N LEU A 243 24.33 25.61 -6.80
CA LEU A 243 25.49 26.36 -7.31
C LEU A 243 25.26 27.88 -7.32
N ALA A 244 24.04 28.33 -7.57
CA ALA A 244 23.71 29.76 -7.58
C ALA A 244 23.56 30.37 -6.18
N ARG A 245 23.18 29.57 -5.18
CA ARG A 245 22.85 30.06 -3.83
C ARG A 245 23.92 29.78 -2.78
N HIS A 246 24.81 28.83 -3.02
CA HIS A 246 25.78 28.40 -2.02
C HIS A 246 27.21 28.57 -2.53
N GLU A 247 28.07 29.13 -1.67
CA GLU A 247 29.50 29.26 -1.98
C GLU A 247 30.17 27.88 -2.11
N PRO A 248 31.21 27.75 -2.96
CA PRO A 248 31.98 26.52 -3.05
C PRO A 248 32.50 26.09 -1.67
N ARG A 249 32.20 24.85 -1.27
CA ARG A 249 32.67 24.32 0.00
C ARG A 249 34.19 24.13 -0.04
N GLU A 250 34.88 24.52 1.03
CA GLU A 250 36.31 24.23 1.14
C GLU A 250 36.56 22.72 0.99
N PRO A 251 37.46 22.31 0.08
CA PRO A 251 37.80 20.91 -0.10
C PRO A 251 38.37 20.34 1.19
N LYS A 252 37.73 19.29 1.73
CA LYS A 252 38.18 18.63 2.97
C LYS A 252 39.50 17.86 2.85
N ARG A 253 40.02 17.72 1.61
CA ARG A 253 41.26 16.99 1.27
C ARG A 253 41.41 15.66 2.00
N LEU A 254 40.33 14.86 2.02
CA LEU A 254 40.23 13.65 2.84
C LEU A 254 41.32 12.61 2.56
N TYR A 255 41.86 12.60 1.34
CA TYR A 255 42.96 11.71 0.97
C TYR A 255 44.26 12.04 1.74
N GLU A 256 44.56 13.32 1.92
CA GLU A 256 45.71 13.77 2.74
C GLU A 256 45.51 13.37 4.21
N ARG A 257 44.26 13.30 4.67
CA ARG A 257 43.87 12.88 6.03
C ARG A 257 43.64 11.38 6.18
N ARG A 258 44.00 10.56 5.18
CA ARG A 258 43.77 9.10 5.22
C ARG A 258 44.35 8.44 6.48
N GLY A 259 45.55 8.84 6.89
CA GLY A 259 46.24 8.25 8.06
C GLY A 259 45.43 8.45 9.34
N GLU A 260 45.08 9.70 9.64
CA GLU A 260 44.21 10.11 10.75
C GLU A 260 42.87 9.35 10.73
N LEU A 261 42.24 9.26 9.55
CA LEU A 261 40.95 8.57 9.40
C LEU A 261 41.05 7.06 9.65
N MET A 262 42.16 6.41 9.24
CA MET A 262 42.37 4.99 9.52
C MET A 262 42.70 4.73 10.99
N GLU A 263 43.46 5.60 11.64
CA GLU A 263 43.71 5.51 13.08
C GLU A 263 42.41 5.65 13.87
N LEU A 264 41.57 6.63 13.53
CA LEU A 264 40.26 6.81 14.13
C LEU A 264 39.41 5.54 13.94
N LEU A 265 39.34 5.01 12.71
CA LEU A 265 38.59 3.80 12.40
C LEU A 265 39.08 2.59 13.21
N MET A 266 40.39 2.40 13.32
CA MET A 266 40.99 1.33 14.10
C MET A 266 40.69 1.49 15.60
N SER A 267 40.78 2.70 16.13
CA SER A 267 40.50 2.98 17.53
C SER A 267 39.03 2.71 17.89
N GLU A 268 38.09 3.09 17.02
CA GLU A 268 36.66 2.81 17.21
C GLU A 268 36.34 1.32 17.06
N TYR A 269 36.99 0.63 16.11
CA TYR A 269 36.89 -0.82 15.98
C TYR A 269 37.36 -1.55 17.25
N GLN A 270 38.46 -1.11 17.85
CA GLN A 270 38.97 -1.68 19.10
C GLN A 270 38.06 -1.41 20.31
N LYS A 271 37.43 -0.24 20.37
CA LYS A 271 36.43 0.11 21.42
C LYS A 271 35.12 -0.67 21.24
N SER A 272 34.77 -1.00 20.00
CA SER A 272 33.62 -1.83 19.65
C SER A 272 33.84 -3.27 20.14
N LYS A 273 33.40 -3.56 21.37
CA LYS A 273 33.26 -4.96 21.84
C LYS A 273 32.35 -5.71 20.87
N ARG A 274 32.89 -6.71 20.18
CA ARG A 274 32.07 -7.72 19.47
C ARG A 274 31.06 -8.28 20.48
N ARG A 275 29.79 -8.00 20.25
CA ARG A 275 28.65 -8.63 20.89
C ARG A 275 28.06 -9.64 19.93
#